data_AF-A0AAU7ZIH2-F1
#
_entry.id   AF-A0AAU7ZIH2-F1
#
_cell.length_a   1.000
_cell.length_b   1.000
_cell.length_c   1.000
_cell.angle_alpha   90.00
_cell.angle_beta   90.00
_cell.angle_gamma   90.00
#
_symmetry.space_group_name_H-M   'P 1'
#
loop_
_entity.id
_entity.type
_entity.pdbx_description
1 polymer ?
#
loop_
_entity_poly.entity_id
_entity_poly.type
_entity_poly.pdbx_seq_one_letter_code
_entity_poly.pdbx_strand_id
1 'polypeptide(L)'
;MKKAAVTLLQFVLFLLVFVIGSFAHPFNLQWGLTVTTPAVTRYFVADGLVLIFLLYALILVIEALTKRLRSYAPWTTVALILATVLGLMIKIGFVTRSAY
;
A
#
# COMPACT_ATOMS: atom_id res chain seq x y z
N MET A 1 -8.63 24.13 -1.14
CA MET A 1 -8.33 23.71 0.25
C MET A 1 -9.02 22.40 0.64
N LYS A 2 -10.36 22.27 0.56
CA LYS A 2 -11.06 21.03 0.98
C LYS A 2 -10.57 19.76 0.27
N LYS A 3 -10.37 19.80 -1.06
CA LYS A 3 -9.90 18.64 -1.84
C LYS A 3 -8.49 18.20 -1.45
N ALA A 4 -7.55 19.13 -1.32
CA ALA A 4 -6.17 18.83 -0.92
C ALA A 4 -6.09 18.19 0.46
N ALA A 5 -6.87 18.68 1.44
CA ALA A 5 -6.92 18.07 2.77
C ALA A 5 -7.47 16.63 2.74
N VAL A 6 -8.53 16.38 1.95
CA VAL A 6 -9.06 15.03 1.76
C VAL A 6 -8.05 14.13 1.06
N THR A 7 -7.37 14.61 0.01
CA THR A 7 -6.31 13.84 -0.68
C THR A 7 -5.17 13.50 0.28
N LEU A 8 -4.74 14.46 1.11
CA LEU A 8 -3.70 14.22 2.10
C LEU A 8 -4.14 13.17 3.14
N LEU A 9 -5.39 13.24 3.61
CA LEU A 9 -5.93 12.25 4.53
C LEU A 9 -6.02 10.86 3.89
N GLN A 10 -6.48 10.76 2.63
CA GLN A 10 -6.51 9.51 1.88
C GLN A 10 -5.09 8.95 1.68
N PHE A 11 -4.12 9.81 1.40
CA PHE A 11 -2.71 9.41 1.28
C PHE A 11 -2.18 8.84 2.59
N VAL A 12 -2.43 9.52 3.73
CA VAL A 12 -2.02 9.03 5.06
C VAL A 12 -2.72 7.70 5.37
N LEU A 13 -4.01 7.57 5.05
CA LEU A 13 -4.76 6.34 5.25
C LEU A 13 -4.16 5.17 4.44
N PHE A 14 -3.89 5.38 3.15
CA PHE A 14 -3.24 4.36 2.32
C PHE A 14 -1.86 4.00 2.86
N LEU A 15 -1.06 4.99 3.27
CA LEU A 15 0.27 4.74 3.81
C LEU A 15 0.22 3.91 5.10
N LEU A 16 -0.70 4.23 6.02
CA LEU A 16 -0.89 3.48 7.26
C LEU A 16 -1.31 2.04 6.98
N VAL A 17 -2.26 1.83 6.07
CA VAL A 17 -2.73 0.49 5.69
C VAL A 17 -1.62 -0.30 5.00
N PHE A 18 -0.79 0.34 4.18
CA PHE A 18 0.38 -0.29 3.58
C PHE A 18 1.35 -0.77 4.68
N VAL A 19 1.73 0.11 5.60
CA VAL A 19 2.61 -0.22 6.73
C VAL A 19 2.01 -1.39 7.52
N ILE A 20 0.80 -1.24 8.05
CA ILE A 20 0.16 -2.24 8.91
C ILE A 20 0.06 -3.58 8.17
N GLY A 21 -0.39 -3.58 6.92
CA GLY A 21 -0.52 -4.80 6.13
C GLY A 21 0.81 -5.51 5.89
N SER A 22 1.87 -4.76 5.61
CA SER A 22 3.20 -5.33 5.40
C SER A 22 3.85 -5.91 6.66
N PHE A 23 3.43 -5.50 7.87
CA PHE A 23 3.95 -6.04 9.14
C PHE A 23 3.02 -7.03 9.85
N ALA A 24 1.71 -6.94 9.64
CA ALA A 24 0.72 -7.82 10.27
C ALA A 24 0.58 -9.17 9.56
N HIS A 25 1.07 -9.28 8.32
CA HIS A 25 1.04 -10.49 7.51
C HIS A 25 -0.35 -11.20 7.42
N PRO A 26 -1.45 -10.48 7.14
CA PRO A 26 -2.80 -11.07 7.11
C PRO A 26 -2.98 -12.17 6.07
N PHE A 27 -2.21 -12.15 4.98
CA PHE A 27 -2.31 -13.10 3.87
C PHE A 27 -1.07 -13.97 3.72
N ASN A 28 0.03 -13.63 4.41
CA ASN A 28 1.32 -14.32 4.33
C ASN A 28 1.86 -14.40 2.89
N LEU A 29 1.59 -13.38 2.06
CA LEU A 29 2.07 -13.31 0.69
C LEU A 29 3.51 -12.78 0.68
N GLN A 30 4.44 -13.71 0.50
CA GLN A 30 5.87 -13.42 0.44
C GLN A 30 6.40 -13.75 -0.95
N TRP A 31 7.10 -12.78 -1.56
CA TRP A 31 7.83 -12.97 -2.81
C TRP A 31 9.32 -12.95 -2.53
N GLY A 32 9.99 -14.08 -2.78
CA GLY A 32 11.44 -14.15 -2.72
C GLY A 32 12.04 -13.27 -3.83
N LEU A 33 12.79 -12.25 -3.44
CA LEU A 33 13.35 -11.29 -4.40
C LEU A 33 14.75 -11.70 -4.85
N THR A 34 15.60 -12.15 -3.93
CA THR A 34 16.98 -12.56 -4.25
C THR A 34 17.59 -13.34 -3.09
N VAL A 35 18.37 -14.38 -3.41
CA VAL A 35 19.33 -14.98 -2.48
C VAL A 35 20.61 -14.16 -2.59
N THR A 36 20.86 -13.25 -1.65
CA THR A 36 22.07 -12.40 -1.68
C THR A 36 23.32 -13.19 -1.28
N THR A 37 23.17 -14.21 -0.42
CA THR A 37 24.18 -15.19 -0.01
C THR A 37 23.47 -16.45 0.50
N PRO A 38 24.11 -17.63 0.57
CA PRO A 38 23.46 -18.86 1.05
C PRO A 38 22.81 -18.75 2.44
N ALA A 39 23.24 -17.77 3.24
CA ALA A 39 22.74 -17.52 4.59
C ALA A 39 21.75 -16.35 4.70
N VAL A 40 21.50 -15.58 3.62
CA VAL A 40 20.65 -14.39 3.68
C VAL A 40 19.67 -14.38 2.53
N THR A 41 18.39 -14.46 2.88
CA THR A 41 17.28 -14.36 1.92
C THR A 41 16.53 -13.04 2.12
N ARG A 42 16.32 -12.30 1.03
CA ARG A 42 15.49 -11.11 1.02
C ARG A 42 14.15 -11.42 0.37
N TYR A 43 13.07 -11.14 1.09
CA TYR A 43 11.70 -11.29 0.59
C TYR A 43 10.93 -9.99 0.71
N PHE A 44 9.94 -9.86 -0.15
CA PHE A 44 8.98 -8.77 -0.13
C PHE A 44 7.62 -9.29 0.29
N VAL A 45 7.03 -8.62 1.29
CA VAL A 45 5.71 -8.92 1.82
C VAL A 45 4.70 -8.06 1.09
N ALA A 46 3.97 -8.69 0.17
CA ALA A 46 3.03 -8.02 -0.71
C ALA A 46 1.68 -7.70 -0.02
N ASP A 47 1.43 -8.23 1.18
CA ASP A 47 0.17 -8.06 1.93
C ASP A 47 -0.26 -6.60 2.05
N GLY A 48 0.66 -5.70 2.37
CA GLY A 48 0.37 -4.29 2.48
C GLY A 48 -0.03 -3.64 1.14
N LEU A 49 0.59 -4.06 0.03
CA LEU A 49 0.16 -3.62 -1.31
C LEU A 49 -1.25 -4.14 -1.63
N VAL A 50 -1.51 -5.41 -1.36
CA VAL A 50 -2.84 -6.00 -1.59
C VAL A 50 -3.90 -5.26 -0.79
N LEU A 51 -3.65 -4.95 0.48
CA LEU A 51 -4.58 -4.22 1.34
C LEU A 51 -4.89 -2.81 0.83
N ILE A 52 -3.90 -2.05 0.37
CA ILE A 52 -4.17 -0.71 -0.19
C ILE A 52 -4.97 -0.78 -1.50
N PHE A 53 -4.76 -1.80 -2.33
CA PHE A 53 -5.56 -1.99 -3.55
C PHE A 53 -7.00 -2.38 -3.23
N LEU A 54 -7.22 -3.25 -2.25
CA LEU A 54 -8.55 -3.60 -1.77
C LEU A 54 -9.28 -2.38 -1.17
N LEU A 55 -8.57 -1.60 -0.35
CA LEU A 55 -9.12 -0.36 0.21
C LEU A 55 -9.45 0.66 -0.88
N TYR A 56 -8.57 0.81 -1.88
CA TYR A 56 -8.81 1.69 -3.01
C TYR A 56 -10.06 1.28 -3.78
N ALA A 57 -10.21 -0.01 -4.09
CA ALA A 57 -11.40 -0.53 -4.75
C ALA A 57 -12.67 -0.25 -3.92
N LEU A 58 -12.61 -0.45 -2.60
CA LEU A 58 -13.73 -0.15 -1.70
C LEU A 58 -14.11 1.33 -1.72
N ILE A 59 -13.13 2.24 -1.68
CA ILE A 59 -13.37 3.69 -1.75
C ILE A 59 -14.00 4.05 -3.09
N LEU A 60 -13.49 3.52 -4.20
CA LEU A 60 -14.09 3.76 -5.52
C LEU A 60 -15.53 3.26 -5.61
N VAL A 61 -15.85 2.11 -5.01
CA VAL A 61 -17.22 1.59 -4.94
C VAL A 61 -18.11 2.57 -4.17
N ILE A 62 -17.66 3.06 -3.01
CA ILE A 62 -18.40 4.06 -2.22
C ILE A 62 -18.59 5.36 -3.02
N GLU A 63 -17.58 5.81 -3.74
CA GLU A 63 -17.66 7.00 -4.59
C GLU A 63 -18.60 6.82 -5.79
N ALA A 64 -18.66 5.61 -6.36
CA ALA A 64 -19.61 5.25 -7.40
C ALA A 64 -21.05 5.26 -6.86
N LEU A 65 -21.28 4.62 -5.70
CA LEU A 65 -22.60 4.56 -5.04
C LEU A 65 -23.10 5.96 -4.64
N THR A 66 -22.19 6.84 -4.21
CA THR A 66 -22.52 8.23 -3.86
C THR A 66 -22.59 9.17 -5.07
N LYS A 67 -22.44 8.64 -6.30
CA LYS A 67 -22.43 9.39 -7.57
C LYS A 67 -21.36 10.50 -7.62
N ARG A 68 -20.27 10.34 -6.87
CA ARG A 68 -19.17 11.29 -6.72
C ARG A 68 -17.90 10.91 -7.47
N LEU A 69 -17.90 9.76 -8.14
CA LEU A 69 -16.77 9.16 -8.84
C LEU A 69 -15.98 10.16 -9.70
N ARG A 70 -16.64 10.93 -10.59
CA ARG A 70 -15.94 11.88 -11.48
C ARG A 70 -15.15 12.97 -10.75
N SER A 71 -15.58 13.38 -9.56
CA SER A 71 -14.94 14.50 -8.85
C SER A 71 -13.86 14.04 -7.88
N TYR A 72 -13.99 12.84 -7.30
CA TYR A 72 -13.14 12.34 -6.23
C TYR A 72 -12.16 11.25 -6.69
N ALA A 73 -12.56 10.37 -7.61
CA ALA A 73 -11.72 9.24 -8.03
C ALA A 73 -10.32 9.64 -8.50
N PRO A 74 -10.13 10.72 -9.31
CA PRO A 74 -8.79 11.14 -9.70
C PRO A 74 -7.89 11.50 -8.50
N TRP A 75 -8.45 12.14 -7.48
CA TRP A 75 -7.71 12.52 -6.27
C TRP A 75 -7.37 11.31 -5.41
N THR A 76 -8.27 10.33 -5.33
CA THR A 76 -8.03 9.07 -4.63
C THR A 76 -6.95 8.24 -5.33
N THR A 77 -6.95 8.21 -6.66
CA THR A 77 -5.89 7.57 -7.45
C THR A 77 -4.54 8.26 -7.20
N VAL A 78 -4.49 9.60 -7.20
CA VAL A 78 -3.26 10.33 -6.88
C VAL A 78 -2.76 10.00 -5.48
N ALA A 79 -3.65 9.96 -4.48
CA ALA A 79 -3.30 9.58 -3.11
C ALA A 79 -2.73 8.16 -3.03
N LEU A 80 -3.34 7.19 -3.73
CA LEU A 80 -2.85 5.81 -3.81
C LEU A 80 -1.46 5.74 -4.44
N ILE A 81 -1.25 6.42 -5.57
CA ILE A 81 0.04 6.43 -6.27
C ILE A 81 1.11 7.01 -5.37
N LEU A 82 0.85 8.15 -4.73
CA LEU A 82 1.80 8.78 -3.80
C LEU A 82 2.14 7.85 -2.63
N ALA A 83 1.16 7.20 -2.02
CA ALA A 83 1.39 6.27 -0.91
C ALA A 83 2.20 5.04 -1.36
N THR A 84 1.91 4.52 -2.54
CA THR A 84 2.62 3.36 -3.12
C THR A 84 4.07 3.72 -3.43
N VAL A 85 4.30 4.82 -4.15
CA VAL A 85 5.64 5.29 -4.50
C VAL A 85 6.45 5.56 -3.24
N LEU A 86 5.90 6.34 -2.29
CA LEU A 86 6.60 6.65 -1.06
C LEU A 86 6.91 5.37 -0.27
N GLY A 87 5.92 4.48 -0.09
CA GLY A 87 6.11 3.26 0.69
C GLY A 87 7.16 2.32 0.11
N LEU A 88 7.22 2.21 -1.22
CA LEU A 88 8.28 1.45 -1.89
C LEU A 88 9.65 2.14 -1.79
N MET A 89 9.71 3.48 -1.86
CA MET A 89 10.95 4.23 -1.67
C MET A 89 11.56 4.02 -0.28
N ILE A 90 10.73 3.98 0.77
CA ILE A 90 11.18 3.69 2.14
C ILE A 90 11.26 2.18 2.43
N LYS A 91 11.11 1.33 1.41
CA LYS A 91 11.24 -0.14 1.49
C LYS A 91 10.28 -0.79 2.49
N ILE A 92 9.06 -0.28 2.62
CA ILE A 92 8.00 -0.99 3.36
C ILE A 92 7.80 -2.39 2.77
N GLY A 93 7.69 -3.40 3.62
CA GLY A 93 7.47 -4.79 3.23
C GLY A 93 8.73 -5.54 2.79
N PHE A 94 9.89 -4.89 2.65
CA PHE A 94 11.14 -5.61 2.40
C PHE A 94 11.71 -6.13 3.71
N VAL A 95 11.84 -7.45 3.82
CA VAL A 95 12.41 -8.11 4.99
C VAL A 95 13.62 -8.93 4.60
N THR A 96 14.67 -8.85 5.42
CA THR A 96 15.89 -9.63 5.29
C THR A 96 15.91 -10.67 6.41
N ARG A 97 16.01 -11.95 6.06
CA ARG A 97 16.15 -13.04 7.04
C ARG A 97 17.51 -13.71 6.90
N SER A 98 18.24 -13.75 8.02
CA SER A 98 19.45 -14.56 8.21
C SER A 98 19.05 -16.00 8.53
N ALA A 99 19.81 -16.97 8.04
CA ALA A 99 19.67 -18.40 8.34
C ALA A 99 20.25 -18.81 9.71
N TYR A 100 20.92 -17.88 10.39
CA TYR A 100 21.48 -18.03 11.74
C TYR A 100 20.77 -17.12 12.73
#